data_AF-A0A849G8X3-F1
#
_entry.id   AF-A0A849G8X3-F1
#
_cell.length_a   1.000
_cell.length_b   1.000
_cell.length_c   1.000
_cell.angle_alpha   90.00
_cell.angle_beta   90.00
_cell.angle_gamma   90.00
#
_symmetry.space_group_name_H-M   'P 1'
#
loop_
_entity.id
_entity.type
_entity.pdbx_description
1 polymer ?
#
loop_
_entity_poly.entity_id
_entity_poly.type
_entity_poly.pdbx_seq_one_letter_code
_entity_poly.pdbx_strand_id
1 'polypeptide(L)'
;MRHPAKRHHLSRAGAGLAITALALAVPSLAHEAVETTPDPGFRPQSPYAAEFVESAGTATIAVLPSIVRRAERTAHSFNSQDQIVVFLNKTGIGTPVTKSRRVDLGPLRRPSQWEIFQYGAETVASELQGHKTGADYTLVMEFLVPDQKSVFGIEIYVLDRNGQNAFSFLLNAHHEMFADAKLLARNSSEDARQAMITDATRVGLMALKAQIEKASDCIAATAANTPTRASTGILHDFETELVANTNDEGIQLGFSTFTGGNSTVSIQRSNAHPEMPGEEKANHVLELDLEVTGWAGTSLLFTNS
;
A
#
# COMPACT_ATOMS: atom_id res chain seq x y z
N MET A 1 -2.81 -91.20 -14.68
CA MET A 1 -4.12 -90.98 -14.02
C MET A 1 -4.00 -89.76 -13.13
N ARG A 2 -4.95 -88.83 -13.28
CA ARG A 2 -5.09 -87.50 -12.66
C ARG A 2 -4.09 -86.40 -13.09
N HIS A 3 -4.71 -85.47 -13.80
CA HIS A 3 -4.27 -84.28 -14.51
C HIS A 3 -4.22 -83.05 -13.53
N PRO A 4 -3.99 -81.80 -13.96
CA PRO A 4 -2.91 -80.93 -13.48
C PRO A 4 -3.38 -79.55 -12.94
N ALA A 5 -2.47 -78.65 -12.54
CA ALA A 5 -2.63 -77.19 -12.64
C ALA A 5 -1.26 -76.51 -12.46
N LYS A 6 -0.66 -75.83 -13.46
CA LYS A 6 -0.92 -74.45 -13.96
C LYS A 6 -0.68 -73.39 -12.88
N ARG A 7 -0.05 -72.25 -13.11
CA ARG A 7 0.83 -71.65 -14.14
C ARG A 7 1.21 -70.29 -13.51
N HIS A 8 2.30 -69.68 -13.97
CA HIS A 8 2.69 -68.30 -13.69
C HIS A 8 1.53 -67.30 -13.62
N HIS A 9 1.59 -66.35 -12.68
CA HIS A 9 1.29 -64.93 -12.93
C HIS A 9 1.86 -64.06 -11.80
N LEU A 10 2.93 -63.32 -12.11
CA LEU A 10 3.24 -62.06 -11.45
C LEU A 10 2.19 -61.04 -11.95
N SER A 11 1.41 -60.47 -11.03
CA SER A 11 0.68 -59.23 -11.27
C SER A 11 0.58 -58.41 -9.99
N ARG A 12 0.95 -57.14 -10.16
CA ARG A 12 0.80 -55.94 -9.32
C ARG A 12 -0.42 -55.91 -8.39
N ALA A 13 -0.25 -55.35 -7.18
CA ALA A 13 -0.76 -54.03 -6.74
C ALA A 13 -0.91 -53.92 -5.21
N GLY A 14 -0.72 -52.71 -4.66
CA GLY A 14 -1.04 -52.32 -3.27
C GLY A 14 0.17 -51.73 -2.54
N ALA A 15 0.68 -50.54 -2.91
CA ALA A 15 0.14 -49.22 -2.60
C ALA A 15 -0.06 -48.98 -1.09
N GLY A 16 0.94 -48.37 -0.46
CA GLY A 16 0.90 -47.82 0.90
C GLY A 16 1.79 -46.57 0.96
N LEU A 17 1.52 -45.60 0.07
CA LEU A 17 2.16 -44.29 0.09
C LEU A 17 1.44 -43.47 1.16
N ALA A 18 2.08 -43.25 2.30
CA ALA A 18 1.66 -42.24 3.26
C ALA A 18 1.93 -40.87 2.62
N ILE A 19 0.92 -40.33 1.93
CA ILE A 19 0.92 -38.94 1.49
C ILE A 19 0.59 -38.12 2.73
N THR A 20 1.62 -37.63 3.41
CA THR A 20 1.48 -36.53 4.35
C THR A 20 1.09 -35.31 3.52
N ALA A 21 -0.21 -35.02 3.46
CA ALA A 21 -0.72 -33.80 2.87
C ALA A 21 -0.28 -32.63 3.77
N LEU A 22 0.91 -32.09 3.50
CA LEU A 22 1.27 -30.76 3.96
C LEU A 22 0.33 -29.82 3.21
N ALA A 23 -0.74 -29.39 3.86
CA ALA A 23 -1.59 -28.32 3.38
C ALA A 23 -0.72 -27.06 3.32
N LEU A 24 -0.10 -26.83 2.17
CA LEU A 24 0.39 -25.51 1.80
C LEU A 24 -0.85 -24.62 1.81
N ALA A 25 -0.94 -23.76 2.83
CA ALA A 25 -1.89 -22.66 2.82
C ALA A 25 -1.54 -21.80 1.61
N VAL A 26 -2.21 -22.07 0.49
CA VAL A 26 -2.26 -21.14 -0.63
C VAL A 26 -2.99 -19.93 -0.05
N PRO A 27 -2.38 -18.73 0.00
CA PRO A 27 -3.11 -17.54 0.41
C PRO A 27 -4.35 -17.44 -0.47
N SER A 28 -5.51 -17.22 0.16
CA SER A 28 -6.79 -17.16 -0.54
C SER A 28 -6.68 -16.17 -1.70
N LEU A 29 -6.79 -16.70 -2.91
CA LEU A 29 -6.75 -15.96 -4.16
C LEU A 29 -7.92 -14.96 -4.18
N ALA A 30 -7.59 -13.68 -4.30
CA ALA A 30 -8.51 -12.55 -4.45
C ALA A 30 -9.65 -12.51 -3.41
N HIS A 31 -9.42 -11.87 -2.27
CA HIS A 31 -10.53 -11.31 -1.51
C HIS A 31 -11.16 -10.23 -2.40
N GLU A 32 -12.34 -10.50 -2.98
CA GLU A 32 -13.16 -9.44 -3.54
C GLU A 32 -13.53 -8.51 -2.38
N ALA A 33 -13.12 -7.24 -2.49
CA ALA A 33 -13.45 -6.27 -1.48
C ALA A 33 -14.97 -6.05 -1.49
N VAL A 34 -15.59 -6.13 -0.31
CA VAL A 34 -17.02 -5.84 -0.14
C VAL A 34 -17.30 -4.36 -0.43
N GLU A 35 -16.34 -3.49 -0.15
CA GLU A 35 -16.35 -2.06 -0.41
C GLU A 35 -15.00 -1.61 -0.93
N THR A 36 -15.01 -0.61 -1.82
CA THR A 36 -13.80 0.01 -2.39
C THR A 36 -13.68 1.46 -1.94
N THR A 37 -12.44 1.95 -1.79
CA THR A 37 -12.14 3.38 -1.57
C THR A 37 -11.81 4.07 -2.91
N PRO A 38 -12.18 5.36 -3.08
CA PRO A 38 -11.73 6.17 -4.21
C PRO A 38 -10.25 6.57 -4.10
N ASP A 39 -9.57 6.25 -2.99
CA ASP A 39 -8.15 6.56 -2.82
C ASP A 39 -7.31 5.88 -3.91
N PRO A 40 -6.31 6.59 -4.50
CA PRO A 40 -5.50 6.06 -5.59
C PRO A 40 -4.40 5.10 -5.11
N GLY A 41 -4.64 4.36 -4.04
CA GLY A 41 -3.67 3.45 -3.41
C GLY A 41 -3.38 3.80 -1.95
N PHE A 42 -2.85 2.82 -1.23
CA PHE A 42 -2.33 3.02 0.12
C PHE A 42 -0.87 3.49 0.04
N ARG A 43 -0.61 4.70 0.53
CA ARG A 43 0.72 5.33 0.56
C ARG A 43 1.20 5.39 2.01
N PRO A 44 2.21 4.60 2.42
CA PRO A 44 2.82 4.79 3.73
C PRO A 44 3.52 6.14 3.82
N GLN A 45 3.69 6.62 5.06
CA GLN A 45 4.45 7.84 5.31
C GLN A 45 5.91 7.67 4.90
N SER A 46 6.47 8.72 4.31
CA SER A 46 7.90 8.85 4.05
C SER A 46 8.37 10.27 4.40
N PRO A 47 9.48 10.43 5.13
CA PRO A 47 10.05 11.73 5.44
C PRO A 47 10.60 12.46 4.19
N TYR A 48 10.78 11.75 3.08
CA TYR A 48 11.35 12.27 1.83
C TYR A 48 10.28 12.55 0.76
N ALA A 49 9.00 12.32 1.08
CA ALA A 49 7.90 12.46 0.13
C ALA A 49 7.72 13.92 -0.35
N ALA A 50 7.85 14.89 0.55
CA ALA A 50 7.71 16.31 0.21
C ALA A 50 8.76 16.75 -0.82
N GLU A 51 10.04 16.44 -0.58
CA GLU A 51 11.14 16.76 -1.49
C GLU A 51 10.93 16.14 -2.88
N PHE A 52 10.46 14.89 -2.95
CA PHE A 52 10.12 14.26 -4.22
C PHE A 52 8.98 14.98 -4.94
N VAL A 53 7.88 15.27 -4.24
CA VAL A 53 6.69 15.91 -4.85
C VAL A 53 7.03 17.31 -5.37
N GLU A 54 7.77 18.10 -4.59
CA GLU A 54 8.20 19.46 -4.97
C GLU A 54 9.15 19.45 -6.18
N SER A 55 10.04 18.46 -6.26
CA SER A 55 10.99 18.34 -7.37
C SER A 55 10.46 17.55 -8.57
N ALA A 56 9.28 16.92 -8.46
CA ALA A 56 8.75 15.98 -9.44
C ALA A 56 8.70 16.56 -10.86
N GLY A 57 8.48 17.87 -11.04
CA GLY A 57 8.45 18.51 -12.37
C GLY A 57 9.81 18.70 -13.05
N THR A 58 10.92 18.56 -12.33
CA THR A 58 12.28 18.89 -12.82
C THR A 58 13.31 17.80 -12.58
N ALA A 59 13.06 16.89 -11.64
CA ALA A 59 13.96 15.83 -11.28
C ALA A 59 14.18 14.83 -12.43
N THR A 60 15.37 14.25 -12.49
CA THR A 60 15.65 13.11 -13.37
C THR A 60 15.22 11.80 -12.68
N ILE A 61 14.56 10.91 -13.42
CA ILE A 61 14.04 9.64 -12.85
C ILE A 61 14.60 8.46 -13.64
N ALA A 62 15.45 7.65 -13.02
CA ALA A 62 15.89 6.38 -13.57
C ALA A 62 14.72 5.38 -13.52
N VAL A 63 14.21 4.95 -14.67
CA VAL A 63 13.13 3.97 -14.76
C VAL A 63 13.73 2.59 -14.97
N LEU A 64 13.49 1.63 -14.06
CA LEU A 64 13.90 0.23 -14.23
C LEU A 64 12.79 -0.58 -14.94
N PRO A 65 13.10 -1.77 -15.51
CA PRO A 65 12.10 -2.70 -16.01
C PRO A 65 11.15 -3.12 -14.89
N SER A 66 9.84 -3.04 -15.12
CA SER A 66 8.85 -3.41 -14.12
C SER A 66 8.97 -4.88 -13.74
N ILE A 67 8.83 -5.16 -12.46
CA ILE A 67 8.91 -6.49 -11.87
C ILE A 67 7.56 -7.18 -12.03
N VAL A 68 7.55 -8.41 -12.55
CA VAL A 68 6.37 -9.28 -12.59
C VAL A 68 6.63 -10.44 -11.65
N ARG A 69 6.13 -10.32 -10.42
CA ARG A 69 6.37 -11.29 -9.35
C ARG A 69 5.33 -12.39 -9.39
N ARG A 70 5.79 -13.62 -9.59
CA ARG A 70 4.95 -14.82 -9.71
C ARG A 70 5.14 -15.70 -8.48
N ALA A 71 4.29 -16.71 -8.32
CA ALA A 71 4.37 -17.65 -7.21
C ALA A 71 5.81 -18.20 -6.99
N GLU A 72 6.50 -18.56 -8.07
CA GLU A 72 7.80 -19.24 -7.97
C GLU A 72 9.00 -18.43 -8.47
N ARG A 73 8.80 -17.25 -9.07
CA ARG A 73 9.89 -16.49 -9.70
C ARG A 73 9.57 -15.03 -9.96
N THR A 74 10.61 -14.25 -10.20
CA THR A 74 10.54 -12.92 -10.79
C THR A 74 10.68 -12.99 -12.31
N ALA A 75 9.92 -12.17 -13.02
CA ALA A 75 10.15 -11.80 -14.42
C ALA A 75 10.18 -10.27 -14.55
N HIS A 76 10.54 -9.74 -15.72
CA HIS A 76 10.65 -8.30 -15.95
C HIS A 76 9.94 -7.90 -17.25
N SER A 77 9.27 -6.76 -17.23
CA SER A 77 8.55 -6.19 -18.37
C SER A 77 9.22 -4.90 -18.85
N PHE A 78 9.94 -4.98 -19.96
CA PHE A 78 10.53 -3.82 -20.63
C PHE A 78 9.47 -2.97 -21.34
N ASN A 79 8.42 -3.61 -21.88
CA ASN A 79 7.28 -2.88 -22.45
C ASN A 79 6.57 -2.01 -21.40
N SER A 80 6.43 -2.49 -20.15
CA SER A 80 5.89 -1.67 -19.06
C SER A 80 6.81 -0.49 -18.75
N GLN A 81 8.13 -0.70 -18.73
CA GLN A 81 9.11 0.39 -18.59
C GLN A 81 8.99 1.44 -19.70
N ASP A 82 8.86 1.02 -20.96
CA ASP A 82 8.68 1.96 -22.08
C ASP A 82 7.40 2.79 -21.90
N GLN A 83 6.30 2.16 -21.45
CA GLN A 83 5.06 2.87 -21.12
C GLN A 83 5.23 3.85 -19.96
N ILE A 84 5.99 3.50 -18.93
CA ILE A 84 6.32 4.41 -17.82
C ILE A 84 7.08 5.62 -18.36
N VAL A 85 8.13 5.41 -19.16
CA VAL A 85 8.93 6.50 -19.75
C VAL A 85 8.06 7.42 -20.62
N VAL A 86 7.19 6.86 -21.46
CA VAL A 86 6.26 7.66 -22.28
C VAL A 86 5.29 8.45 -21.41
N PHE A 87 4.75 7.84 -20.36
CA PHE A 87 3.81 8.50 -19.46
C PHE A 87 4.47 9.65 -18.69
N LEU A 88 5.63 9.42 -18.07
CA LEU A 88 6.37 10.43 -17.32
C LEU A 88 6.70 11.65 -18.19
N ASN A 89 7.19 11.43 -19.42
CA ASN A 89 7.41 12.52 -20.38
C ASN A 89 6.12 13.28 -20.73
N LYS A 90 5.00 12.55 -20.92
CA LYS A 90 3.71 13.16 -21.29
C LYS A 90 3.10 13.98 -20.16
N THR A 91 3.28 13.55 -18.91
CA THR A 91 2.69 14.21 -17.74
C THR A 91 3.60 15.25 -17.10
N GLY A 92 4.86 15.32 -17.52
CA GLY A 92 5.85 16.21 -16.90
C GLY A 92 6.29 15.73 -15.51
N ILE A 93 6.10 14.45 -15.18
CA ILE A 93 6.60 13.85 -13.94
C ILE A 93 8.04 13.42 -14.20
N GLY A 94 8.94 14.37 -14.02
CA GLY A 94 10.38 14.23 -14.13
C GLY A 94 10.85 14.05 -15.57
N THR A 95 12.18 13.95 -15.69
CA THR A 95 12.85 13.58 -16.95
C THR A 95 13.28 12.12 -16.85
N PRO A 96 12.56 11.18 -17.49
CA PRO A 96 12.84 9.77 -17.35
C PRO A 96 14.12 9.35 -18.10
N VAL A 97 14.89 8.47 -17.49
CA VAL A 97 16.08 7.83 -18.07
C VAL A 97 15.94 6.32 -17.94
N THR A 98 15.84 5.63 -19.07
CA THR A 98 15.73 4.16 -19.10
C THR A 98 17.00 3.50 -18.58
N LYS A 99 16.86 2.49 -17.72
CA LYS A 99 17.95 1.62 -17.26
C LYS A 99 17.61 0.15 -17.48
N SER A 100 18.59 -0.67 -17.81
CA SER A 100 18.39 -2.10 -18.08
C SER A 100 18.55 -3.01 -16.85
N ARG A 101 18.92 -2.46 -15.69
CA ARG A 101 19.11 -3.22 -14.46
C ARG A 101 17.81 -3.87 -14.02
N ARG A 102 17.89 -5.15 -13.67
CA ARG A 102 16.79 -5.94 -13.13
C ARG A 102 17.00 -6.14 -11.63
N VAL A 103 15.94 -5.98 -10.85
CA VAL A 103 15.89 -6.33 -9.42
C VAL A 103 15.18 -7.66 -9.27
N ASP A 104 15.73 -8.60 -8.50
CA ASP A 104 15.12 -9.90 -8.29
C ASP A 104 14.56 -10.04 -6.88
N LEU A 105 13.23 -9.93 -6.76
CA LEU A 105 12.52 -10.07 -5.48
C LEU A 105 12.20 -11.53 -5.11
N GLY A 106 12.64 -12.48 -5.94
CA GLY A 106 12.32 -13.89 -5.80
C GLY A 106 10.81 -14.20 -5.81
N PRO A 107 10.43 -15.40 -5.35
CA PRO A 107 9.04 -15.87 -5.34
C PRO A 107 8.13 -15.08 -4.39
N LEU A 108 6.84 -15.11 -4.67
CA LEU A 108 5.79 -14.51 -3.84
C LEU A 108 5.47 -15.42 -2.64
N ARG A 109 6.15 -15.22 -1.50
CA ARG A 109 6.08 -16.12 -0.32
C ARG A 109 5.48 -15.50 0.96
N ARG A 110 5.13 -14.22 0.95
CA ARG A 110 4.67 -13.52 2.17
C ARG A 110 3.15 -13.67 2.36
N PRO A 111 2.66 -13.63 3.61
CA PRO A 111 1.25 -13.90 3.91
C PRO A 111 0.29 -12.80 3.48
N SER A 112 0.72 -11.53 3.51
CA SER A 112 -0.12 -10.37 3.13
C SER A 112 0.54 -9.49 2.07
N GLN A 113 -0.26 -8.74 1.32
CA GLN A 113 0.28 -7.75 0.37
C GLN A 113 1.14 -6.70 1.09
N TRP A 114 0.75 -6.29 2.30
CA TRP A 114 1.54 -5.32 3.06
C TRP A 114 2.96 -5.83 3.33
N GLU A 115 3.12 -7.09 3.73
CA GLU A 115 4.45 -7.69 3.92
C GLU A 115 5.19 -7.92 2.59
N ILE A 116 4.48 -8.17 1.48
CA ILE A 116 5.07 -8.25 0.14
C ILE A 116 5.68 -6.89 -0.22
N PHE A 117 4.89 -5.82 -0.06
CA PHE A 117 5.27 -4.44 -0.35
C PHE A 117 6.44 -3.99 0.52
N GLN A 118 6.41 -4.21 1.83
CA GLN A 118 7.52 -3.87 2.73
C GLN A 118 8.81 -4.59 2.31
N TYR A 119 8.72 -5.89 2.05
CA TYR A 119 9.87 -6.67 1.59
C TYR A 119 10.40 -6.19 0.23
N GLY A 120 9.49 -5.85 -0.70
CA GLY A 120 9.84 -5.31 -2.02
C GLY A 120 10.58 -3.98 -1.90
N ALA A 121 10.03 -3.04 -1.14
CA ALA A 121 10.64 -1.74 -0.88
C ALA A 121 12.04 -1.87 -0.26
N GLU A 122 12.20 -2.70 0.77
CA GLU A 122 13.49 -2.94 1.44
C GLU A 122 14.51 -3.60 0.51
N THR A 123 14.08 -4.58 -0.29
CA THR A 123 14.97 -5.31 -1.20
C THR A 123 15.41 -4.42 -2.35
N VAL A 124 14.49 -3.66 -2.95
CA VAL A 124 14.81 -2.67 -4.00
C VAL A 124 15.78 -1.62 -3.44
N ALA A 125 15.54 -1.10 -2.24
CA ALA A 125 16.41 -0.14 -1.57
C ALA A 125 17.83 -0.71 -1.37
N SER A 126 17.92 -1.91 -0.81
CA SER A 126 19.19 -2.62 -0.57
C SER A 126 19.95 -2.89 -1.88
N GLU A 127 19.25 -3.38 -2.91
CA GLU A 127 19.87 -3.66 -4.21
C GLU A 127 20.33 -2.42 -4.96
N LEU A 128 19.77 -1.25 -4.67
CA LEU A 128 20.14 0.02 -5.30
C LEU A 128 21.09 0.84 -4.43
N GLN A 129 21.31 0.46 -3.17
CA GLN A 129 22.23 1.12 -2.27
C GLN A 129 23.65 1.12 -2.86
N GLY A 130 24.24 2.32 -3.01
CA GLY A 130 25.58 2.50 -3.60
C GLY A 130 25.63 2.40 -5.13
N HIS A 131 24.51 2.13 -5.79
CA HIS A 131 24.45 2.16 -7.26
C HIS A 131 24.06 3.54 -7.76
N LYS A 132 25.00 4.21 -8.43
CA LYS A 132 24.73 5.48 -9.10
C LYS A 132 23.95 5.21 -10.39
N THR A 133 22.64 5.40 -10.35
CA THR A 133 21.82 5.45 -11.57
C THR A 133 22.10 6.72 -12.39
N GLY A 134 22.69 7.74 -11.77
CA GLY A 134 22.94 9.05 -12.39
C GLY A 134 21.67 9.88 -12.56
N ALA A 135 20.62 9.54 -11.83
CA ALA A 135 19.36 10.27 -11.74
C ALA A 135 19.09 10.68 -10.29
N ASP A 136 18.21 11.67 -10.09
CA ASP A 136 17.80 12.14 -8.76
C ASP A 136 16.98 11.09 -8.02
N TYR A 137 16.12 10.39 -8.75
CA TYR A 137 15.29 9.29 -8.26
C TYR A 137 15.40 8.03 -9.11
N THR A 138 15.02 6.90 -8.54
CA THR A 138 14.82 5.63 -9.26
C THR A 138 13.40 5.13 -9.06
N LEU A 139 12.70 4.81 -10.15
CA LEU A 139 11.34 4.28 -10.14
C LEU A 139 11.33 2.80 -10.54
N VAL A 140 10.66 1.99 -9.72
CA VAL A 140 10.38 0.58 -9.98
C VAL A 140 8.89 0.31 -9.76
N MET A 141 8.25 -0.36 -10.72
CA MET A 141 6.87 -0.84 -10.59
C MET A 141 6.89 -2.37 -10.46
N GLU A 142 6.12 -2.91 -9.53
CA GLU A 142 5.95 -4.35 -9.28
C GLU A 142 4.48 -4.77 -9.49
N PHE A 143 4.30 -5.87 -10.21
CA PHE A 143 3.01 -6.53 -10.42
C PHE A 143 3.01 -7.87 -9.69
N LEU A 144 2.02 -8.08 -8.83
CA LEU A 144 1.83 -9.35 -8.14
C LEU A 144 0.91 -10.25 -8.98
N VAL A 145 1.44 -11.35 -9.51
CA VAL A 145 0.74 -12.24 -10.45
C VAL A 145 0.84 -13.71 -10.00
N PRO A 146 0.18 -14.09 -8.88
CA PRO A 146 0.35 -15.41 -8.27
C PRO A 146 -0.06 -16.57 -9.18
N ASP A 147 -1.16 -16.43 -9.93
CA ASP A 147 -1.79 -17.49 -10.72
C ASP A 147 -1.54 -17.38 -12.24
N GLN A 148 -0.72 -16.40 -12.66
CA GLN A 148 -0.45 -16.03 -14.07
C GLN A 148 -1.67 -15.55 -14.88
N LYS A 149 -2.84 -15.40 -14.26
CA LYS A 149 -4.11 -15.07 -14.91
C LYS A 149 -4.70 -13.75 -14.40
N SER A 150 -4.30 -13.31 -13.22
CA SER A 150 -4.76 -12.07 -12.61
C SER A 150 -3.60 -11.28 -12.02
N VAL A 151 -3.71 -9.96 -12.04
CA VAL A 151 -2.90 -9.09 -11.20
C VAL A 151 -3.61 -8.97 -9.86
N PHE A 152 -2.95 -9.41 -8.80
CA PHE A 152 -3.41 -9.34 -7.41
C PHE A 152 -3.12 -7.96 -6.78
N GLY A 153 -2.06 -7.30 -7.24
CA GLY A 153 -1.66 -6.00 -6.74
C GLY A 153 -0.64 -5.31 -7.64
N ILE A 154 -0.59 -3.98 -7.53
CA ILE A 154 0.41 -3.13 -8.17
C ILE A 154 1.13 -2.36 -7.06
N GLU A 155 2.45 -2.33 -7.12
CA GLU A 155 3.29 -1.67 -6.13
C GLU A 155 4.26 -0.75 -6.87
N ILE A 156 4.47 0.46 -6.35
CA ILE A 156 5.37 1.44 -6.95
C ILE A 156 6.33 1.94 -5.89
N TYR A 157 7.62 1.93 -6.22
CA TYR A 157 8.71 2.37 -5.38
C TYR A 157 9.49 3.47 -6.11
N VAL A 158 9.59 4.64 -5.49
CA VAL A 158 10.47 5.73 -5.91
C VAL A 158 11.50 5.93 -4.81
N LEU A 159 12.77 5.77 -5.16
CA LEU A 159 13.88 5.91 -4.23
C LEU A 159 14.75 7.09 -4.60
N ASP A 160 15.28 7.78 -3.60
CA ASP A 160 16.25 8.85 -3.80
C ASP A 160 17.63 8.31 -4.25
N ARG A 161 18.58 9.21 -4.47
CA ARG A 161 19.97 8.89 -4.82
C ARG A 161 20.71 8.01 -3.80
N ASN A 162 20.24 7.95 -2.56
CA ASN A 162 20.82 7.16 -1.48
C ASN A 162 20.14 5.79 -1.33
N GLY A 163 19.11 5.50 -2.13
CA GLY A 163 18.29 4.29 -2.02
C GLY A 163 17.25 4.37 -0.90
N GLN A 164 16.93 5.55 -0.40
CA GLN A 164 15.89 5.79 0.60
C GLN A 164 14.52 5.90 -0.08
N ASN A 165 13.46 5.39 0.55
CA ASN A 165 12.10 5.46 0.04
C ASN A 165 11.64 6.93 -0.05
N ALA A 166 11.68 7.52 -1.23
CA ALA A 166 11.21 8.87 -1.49
C ALA A 166 9.68 8.90 -1.57
N PHE A 167 9.09 7.97 -2.32
CA PHE A 167 7.66 7.91 -2.53
C PHE A 167 7.26 6.49 -2.92
N SER A 168 6.27 5.89 -2.27
CA SER A 168 5.82 4.54 -2.62
C SER A 168 4.39 4.32 -2.21
N PHE A 169 3.71 3.41 -2.90
CA PHE A 169 2.33 3.04 -2.58
C PHE A 169 1.98 1.69 -3.21
N LEU A 170 0.88 1.12 -2.75
CA LEU A 170 0.31 -0.13 -3.28
C LEU A 170 -1.16 0.05 -3.69
N LEU A 171 -1.59 -0.74 -4.68
CA LEU A 171 -2.98 -0.90 -5.12
C LEU A 171 -3.36 -2.37 -5.13
N ASN A 172 -4.64 -2.62 -4.88
CA ASN A 172 -5.29 -3.93 -4.89
C ASN A 172 -6.81 -3.75 -5.03
N ALA A 173 -7.55 -4.86 -4.93
CA ALA A 173 -9.01 -4.90 -5.08
C ALA A 173 -9.81 -3.99 -4.14
N HIS A 174 -9.22 -3.44 -3.07
CA HIS A 174 -9.89 -2.47 -2.20
C HIS A 174 -9.90 -1.04 -2.77
N HIS A 175 -9.21 -0.78 -3.88
CA HIS A 175 -9.17 0.53 -4.53
C HIS A 175 -10.02 0.51 -5.80
N GLU A 176 -10.94 1.47 -5.94
CA GLU A 176 -11.92 1.53 -7.03
C GLU A 176 -11.25 1.43 -8.41
N MET A 177 -10.21 2.24 -8.65
CA MET A 177 -9.42 2.24 -9.89
C MET A 177 -8.87 0.86 -10.26
N PHE A 178 -8.45 0.08 -9.26
CA PHE A 178 -7.91 -1.26 -9.49
C PHE A 178 -9.02 -2.27 -9.76
N ALA A 179 -10.08 -2.24 -8.96
CA ALA A 179 -11.22 -3.14 -9.08
C ALA A 179 -11.91 -2.98 -10.46
N ASP A 180 -12.14 -1.74 -10.88
CA ASP A 180 -12.77 -1.40 -12.16
C ASP A 180 -11.96 -1.85 -13.38
N ALA A 181 -10.63 -1.86 -13.25
CA ALA A 181 -9.73 -2.22 -14.32
C ALA A 181 -9.78 -3.71 -14.68
N LYS A 182 -10.34 -4.57 -13.81
CA LYS A 182 -10.52 -6.03 -14.04
C LYS A 182 -9.28 -6.67 -14.67
N LEU A 183 -8.14 -6.53 -13.99
CA LEU A 183 -6.81 -6.90 -14.48
C LEU A 183 -6.64 -8.42 -14.61
N LEU A 184 -7.27 -8.98 -15.63
CA LEU A 184 -7.36 -10.40 -15.92
C LEU A 184 -6.84 -10.70 -17.33
N ALA A 185 -6.06 -11.76 -17.45
CA ALA A 185 -5.66 -12.29 -18.76
C ALA A 185 -6.86 -12.99 -19.41
N ARG A 186 -7.21 -12.59 -20.64
CA ARG A 186 -8.32 -13.16 -21.41
C ARG A 186 -8.19 -14.68 -21.67
N ASN A 187 -6.97 -15.22 -21.66
CA ASN A 187 -6.66 -16.65 -21.79
C ASN A 187 -5.19 -16.92 -21.40
N SER A 188 -4.72 -18.15 -21.57
CA SER A 188 -3.37 -18.59 -21.18
C SER A 188 -2.25 -18.23 -22.18
N SER A 189 -2.50 -17.44 -23.23
CA SER A 189 -1.46 -17.01 -24.18
C SER A 189 -0.52 -15.97 -23.58
N GLU A 190 0.69 -15.85 -24.15
CA GLU A 190 1.63 -14.80 -23.74
C GLU A 190 1.09 -13.41 -24.08
N ASP A 191 0.47 -13.25 -25.26
CA ASP A 191 -0.18 -12.00 -25.67
C ASP A 191 -1.25 -11.54 -24.67
N ALA A 192 -2.06 -12.47 -24.15
CA ALA A 192 -3.07 -12.16 -23.13
C ALA A 192 -2.44 -11.71 -21.82
N ARG A 193 -1.33 -12.32 -21.40
CA ARG A 193 -0.58 -11.88 -20.22
C ARG A 193 0.06 -10.51 -20.43
N GLN A 194 0.61 -10.26 -21.61
CA GLN A 194 1.23 -8.97 -21.94
C GLN A 194 0.20 -7.84 -22.01
N ALA A 195 -1.01 -8.12 -22.52
CA ALA A 195 -2.13 -7.18 -22.49
C ALA A 195 -2.54 -6.86 -21.04
N MET A 196 -2.70 -7.88 -20.18
CA MET A 196 -3.00 -7.70 -18.76
C MET A 196 -1.94 -6.83 -18.05
N ILE A 197 -0.64 -7.07 -18.31
CA ILE A 197 0.44 -6.24 -17.74
C ILE A 197 0.41 -4.80 -18.29
N THR A 198 0.00 -4.61 -19.55
CA THR A 198 -0.17 -3.28 -20.15
C THR A 198 -1.29 -2.51 -19.47
N ASP A 199 -2.44 -3.16 -19.23
CA ASP A 199 -3.55 -2.55 -18.50
C ASP A 199 -3.17 -2.24 -17.05
N ALA A 200 -2.45 -3.15 -16.38
CA ALA A 200 -1.95 -2.93 -15.03
C ALA A 200 -0.93 -1.79 -14.96
N THR A 201 -0.07 -1.65 -15.97
CA THR A 201 0.87 -0.52 -16.08
C THR A 201 0.10 0.80 -16.17
N ARG A 202 -0.93 0.86 -17.01
CA ARG A 202 -1.79 2.06 -17.14
C ARG A 202 -2.45 2.43 -15.81
N VAL A 203 -2.99 1.45 -15.09
CA VAL A 203 -3.58 1.66 -13.75
C VAL A 203 -2.54 2.20 -12.77
N GLY A 204 -1.38 1.56 -12.66
CA GLY A 204 -0.30 2.01 -11.77
C GLY A 204 0.17 3.43 -12.07
N LEU A 205 0.24 3.81 -13.35
CA LEU A 205 0.62 5.16 -13.78
C LEU A 205 -0.45 6.22 -13.48
N MET A 206 -1.73 5.89 -13.69
CA MET A 206 -2.84 6.76 -13.29
C MET A 206 -2.84 6.98 -11.77
N ALA A 207 -2.61 5.92 -11.00
CA ALA A 207 -2.47 5.99 -9.56
C ALA A 207 -1.28 6.84 -9.12
N LEU A 208 -0.10 6.68 -9.76
CA LEU A 208 1.09 7.49 -9.48
C LEU A 208 0.82 8.98 -9.63
N LYS A 209 0.19 9.36 -10.75
CA LYS A 209 -0.17 10.75 -10.99
C LYS A 209 -1.13 11.27 -9.92
N ALA A 210 -2.20 10.54 -9.62
CA ALA A 210 -3.18 10.94 -8.61
C ALA A 210 -2.58 11.02 -7.19
N GLN A 211 -1.64 10.13 -6.85
CA GLN A 211 -0.91 10.17 -5.57
C GLN A 211 -0.01 11.41 -5.46
N ILE A 212 0.70 11.77 -6.53
CA ILE A 212 1.54 12.99 -6.56
C ILE A 212 0.66 14.24 -6.47
N GLU A 213 -0.45 14.30 -7.20
CA GLU A 213 -1.41 15.42 -7.13
C GLU A 213 -1.99 15.56 -5.72
N LYS A 214 -2.50 14.47 -5.14
CA LYS A 214 -3.02 14.45 -3.76
C LYS A 214 -1.96 14.91 -2.75
N ALA A 215 -0.71 14.47 -2.91
CA ALA A 215 0.39 14.88 -2.03
C ALA A 215 0.77 16.36 -2.21
N SER A 216 0.75 16.87 -3.44
CA SER A 216 1.00 18.28 -3.75
C SER A 216 -0.07 19.18 -3.13
N ASP A 217 -1.35 18.81 -3.23
CA ASP A 217 -2.46 19.54 -2.62
C ASP A 217 -2.33 19.55 -1.09
N CYS A 218 -1.91 18.43 -0.50
CA CYS A 218 -1.60 18.31 0.92
C CYS A 218 -0.52 19.30 1.38
N ILE A 219 0.62 19.32 0.68
CA ILE A 219 1.75 20.20 0.98
C ILE A 219 1.32 21.67 0.85
N ALA A 220 0.55 22.01 -0.19
CA ALA A 220 0.03 23.36 -0.38
C ALA A 220 -0.94 23.76 0.75
N ALA A 221 -1.80 22.85 1.22
CA ALA A 221 -2.70 23.09 2.34
C ALA A 221 -1.94 23.30 3.67
N THR A 222 -0.90 22.53 3.94
CA THR A 222 -0.01 22.73 5.09
C THR A 222 0.68 24.09 5.02
N ALA A 223 1.20 24.49 3.85
CA ALA A 223 1.86 25.79 3.69
C ALA A 223 0.90 26.98 3.89
N ALA A 224 -0.39 26.79 3.59
CA ALA A 224 -1.43 27.81 3.76
C ALA A 224 -1.96 27.91 5.20
N ASN A 225 -1.89 26.82 5.98
CA ASN A 225 -2.40 26.76 7.34
C ASN A 225 -1.25 26.87 8.35
N THR A 226 -1.18 27.97 9.10
CA THR A 226 -0.34 27.99 10.31
C THR A 226 -1.09 27.25 11.41
N PRO A 227 -0.68 26.03 11.83
CA PRO A 227 -1.35 25.36 12.93
C PRO A 227 -1.23 26.22 14.19
N THR A 228 -2.35 26.43 14.88
CA THR A 228 -2.35 27.08 16.19
C THR A 228 -1.55 26.20 17.14
N ARG A 229 -0.32 26.63 17.45
CA ARG A 229 0.63 25.87 18.25
C ARG A 229 0.21 25.91 19.72
N ALA A 230 -0.05 24.75 20.31
CA ALA A 230 -0.18 24.64 21.77
C ALA A 230 1.15 25.02 22.44
N SER A 231 1.07 25.81 23.51
CA SER A 231 2.26 26.16 24.30
C SER A 231 2.87 24.92 24.96
N THR A 232 4.20 24.84 24.97
CA THR A 232 4.97 23.78 25.66
C THR A 232 4.45 23.54 27.07
N GLY A 233 4.13 22.28 27.38
CA GLY A 233 3.67 21.84 28.72
C GLY A 233 2.16 21.62 28.84
N ILE A 234 1.37 21.95 27.82
CA ILE A 234 -0.09 21.69 27.79
C ILE A 234 -0.39 20.84 26.55
N LEU A 235 -0.68 19.54 26.76
CA LEU A 235 -1.09 18.62 25.70
C LEU A 235 -2.48 19.00 25.14
N HIS A 236 -3.39 19.44 26.02
CA HIS A 236 -4.68 20.07 25.76
C HIS A 236 -5.25 20.49 27.14
N ASP A 237 -5.80 21.68 27.32
CA ASP A 237 -6.25 22.15 28.64
C ASP A 237 -7.73 21.83 28.94
N PHE A 238 -8.52 21.39 27.95
CA PHE A 238 -9.99 21.16 28.05
C PHE A 238 -10.82 22.40 28.37
N GLU A 239 -10.16 23.51 28.70
CA GLU A 239 -10.73 24.82 28.99
C GLU A 239 -10.81 25.69 27.72
N THR A 240 -9.83 25.61 26.82
CA THR A 240 -9.77 26.42 25.60
C THR A 240 -10.55 25.77 24.45
N GLU A 241 -11.35 26.52 23.68
CA GLU A 241 -12.08 26.00 22.50
C GLU A 241 -11.14 25.18 21.60
N LEU A 242 -11.61 24.01 21.16
CA LEU A 242 -10.91 23.19 20.18
C LEU A 242 -10.82 23.98 18.88
N VAL A 243 -9.68 24.63 18.64
CA VAL A 243 -9.43 25.25 17.33
C VAL A 243 -9.36 24.10 16.34
N ALA A 244 -10.35 24.03 15.45
CA ALA A 244 -10.41 23.03 14.39
C ALA A 244 -9.23 23.25 13.43
N ASN A 245 -8.14 22.54 13.68
CA ASN A 245 -6.98 22.49 12.80
C ASN A 245 -6.91 21.10 12.16
N THR A 246 -6.28 20.97 10.99
CA THR A 246 -5.98 19.68 10.36
C THR A 246 -4.48 19.41 10.39
N ASN A 247 -4.07 18.14 10.37
CA ASN A 247 -2.68 17.74 10.19
C ASN A 247 -2.26 17.89 8.71
N ASP A 248 -1.02 17.53 8.41
CA ASP A 248 -0.45 17.60 7.06
C ASP A 248 -1.11 16.64 6.05
N GLU A 249 -2.04 15.80 6.50
CA GLU A 249 -2.84 14.88 5.70
C GLU A 249 -4.31 15.33 5.56
N GLY A 250 -4.66 16.53 6.05
CA GLY A 250 -6.03 17.05 6.06
C GLY A 250 -6.93 16.41 7.13
N ILE A 251 -6.37 15.58 8.02
CA ILE A 251 -7.11 14.93 9.12
C ILE A 251 -7.24 15.92 10.26
N GLN A 252 -8.46 16.07 10.80
CA GLN A 252 -8.73 16.97 11.90
C GLN A 252 -7.88 16.61 13.14
N LEU A 253 -7.08 17.56 13.61
CA LEU A 253 -6.38 17.54 14.89
C LEU A 253 -7.39 17.77 16.02
N GLY A 254 -7.09 17.25 17.20
CA GLY A 254 -7.99 17.26 18.34
C GLY A 254 -8.84 16.00 18.40
N PHE A 255 -10.04 16.14 18.98
CA PHE A 255 -10.95 15.02 19.21
C PHE A 255 -11.74 14.67 17.95
N SER A 256 -11.63 13.43 17.52
CA SER A 256 -12.45 12.86 16.44
C SER A 256 -13.16 11.62 16.94
N THR A 257 -14.34 11.37 16.40
CA THR A 257 -15.13 10.17 16.68
C THR A 257 -15.27 9.31 15.43
N PHE A 258 -15.47 8.01 15.62
CA PHE A 258 -15.74 7.08 14.52
C PHE A 258 -16.74 6.01 14.98
N THR A 259 -17.66 5.61 14.10
CA THR A 259 -18.67 4.58 14.39
C THR A 259 -18.99 3.73 13.16
N GLY A 260 -19.45 2.50 13.42
CA GLY A 260 -20.07 1.62 12.45
C GLY A 260 -21.36 1.00 12.97
N GLY A 261 -22.28 0.73 12.04
CA GLY A 261 -23.61 0.18 12.33
C GLY A 261 -24.50 1.17 13.08
N ASN A 262 -25.19 0.68 14.12
CA ASN A 262 -26.07 1.49 14.98
C ASN A 262 -25.34 2.01 16.24
N SER A 263 -24.00 2.07 16.22
CA SER A 263 -23.24 2.56 17.37
C SER A 263 -23.30 4.09 17.45
N THR A 264 -23.38 4.65 18.66
CA THR A 264 -23.33 6.10 18.88
C THR A 264 -22.08 6.48 19.67
N VAL A 265 -21.58 7.68 19.41
CA VAL A 265 -20.43 8.26 20.10
C VAL A 265 -20.59 9.77 20.17
N SER A 266 -20.34 10.35 21.33
CA SER A 266 -20.25 11.80 21.49
C SER A 266 -19.11 12.18 22.42
N ILE A 267 -18.56 13.36 22.16
CA ILE A 267 -17.52 13.98 22.96
C ILE A 267 -18.06 15.34 23.37
N GLN A 268 -18.11 15.60 24.68
CA GLN A 268 -18.56 16.88 25.19
C GLN A 268 -17.74 17.30 26.42
N ARG A 269 -17.92 18.57 26.82
CA ARG A 269 -17.39 19.08 28.09
C ARG A 269 -18.45 18.94 29.14
N SER A 270 -18.02 18.54 30.33
CA SER A 270 -18.91 18.40 31.47
C SER A 270 -18.29 19.02 32.71
N ASN A 271 -19.13 19.65 33.52
CA ASN A 271 -18.76 20.06 34.87
C ASN A 271 -19.09 18.96 35.89
N ALA A 272 -19.68 17.86 35.43
CA ALA A 272 -20.05 16.73 36.26
C ALA A 272 -18.84 15.80 36.44
N HIS A 273 -18.07 16.05 37.49
CA HIS A 273 -17.01 15.15 37.96
C HIS A 273 -17.03 15.09 39.50
N PRO A 274 -16.52 14.01 40.11
CA PRO A 274 -16.31 13.96 41.56
C PRO A 274 -15.30 15.04 41.99
N GLU A 275 -15.55 15.72 43.12
CA GLU A 275 -14.61 16.71 43.66
C GLU A 275 -13.23 16.10 43.91
N MET A 276 -12.18 16.73 43.37
CA MET A 276 -10.80 16.31 43.55
C MET A 276 -10.05 17.24 44.53
N PRO A 277 -9.20 16.70 45.44
CA PRO A 277 -8.41 17.54 46.34
C PRO A 277 -7.48 18.49 45.57
N GLY A 278 -7.65 19.80 45.77
CA GLY A 278 -6.85 20.84 45.10
C GLY A 278 -7.45 21.36 43.79
N GLU A 279 -8.67 20.96 43.45
CA GLU A 279 -9.37 21.38 42.24
C GLU A 279 -9.82 22.84 42.26
N GLU A 280 -9.65 23.52 41.12
CA GLU A 280 -10.19 24.86 40.91
C GLU A 280 -11.70 24.81 40.67
N LYS A 281 -12.42 25.85 41.10
CA LYS A 281 -13.91 25.89 41.08
C LYS A 281 -14.57 25.86 39.70
N ALA A 282 -13.79 25.84 38.61
CA ALA A 282 -14.27 25.89 37.24
C ALA A 282 -13.59 24.83 36.35
N ASN A 283 -13.21 23.68 36.93
CA ASN A 283 -12.61 22.58 36.18
C ASN A 283 -13.66 21.90 35.29
N HIS A 284 -13.38 21.81 33.98
CA HIS A 284 -14.18 21.03 33.05
C HIS A 284 -13.49 19.69 32.79
N VAL A 285 -14.29 18.62 32.73
CA VAL A 285 -13.80 17.29 32.31
C VAL A 285 -14.29 16.95 30.91
N LEU A 286 -13.51 16.10 30.24
CA LEU A 286 -13.94 15.44 29.01
C LEU A 286 -14.95 14.34 29.34
N GLU A 287 -16.15 14.45 28.76
CA GLU A 287 -17.16 13.39 28.81
C GLU A 287 -17.19 12.67 27.47
N LEU A 288 -17.12 11.34 27.53
CA LEU A 288 -17.14 10.44 26.39
C LEU A 288 -18.33 9.50 26.54
N ASP A 289 -19.34 9.67 25.70
CA ASP A 289 -20.49 8.78 25.66
C ASP A 289 -20.36 7.83 24.48
N LEU A 290 -20.37 6.52 24.76
CA LEU A 290 -20.24 5.48 23.75
C LEU A 290 -21.33 4.43 23.94
N GLU A 291 -22.16 4.23 22.91
CA GLU A 291 -23.06 3.08 22.80
C GLU A 291 -22.59 2.21 21.65
N VAL A 292 -21.87 1.12 21.96
CA VAL A 292 -21.20 0.31 20.94
C VAL A 292 -21.97 -0.98 20.68
N THR A 293 -22.57 -1.07 19.49
CA THR A 293 -23.26 -2.29 19.02
C THR A 293 -22.40 -3.09 18.02
N GLY A 294 -21.51 -2.40 17.30
CA GLY A 294 -20.53 -3.01 16.41
C GLY A 294 -19.12 -2.52 16.74
N TRP A 295 -18.72 -1.40 16.12
CA TRP A 295 -17.48 -0.70 16.46
C TRP A 295 -17.74 0.80 16.57
N ALA A 296 -17.10 1.43 17.55
CA ALA A 296 -17.07 2.87 17.72
C ALA A 296 -15.86 3.24 18.57
N GLY A 297 -15.43 4.49 18.49
CA GLY A 297 -14.35 4.98 19.33
C GLY A 297 -14.09 6.47 19.15
N THR A 298 -13.14 6.93 19.95
CA THR A 298 -12.64 8.30 19.93
C THR A 298 -11.14 8.28 19.69
N SER A 299 -10.65 9.32 19.05
CA SER A 299 -9.22 9.53 18.82
C SER A 299 -8.88 10.96 19.17
N LEU A 300 -7.71 11.14 19.78
CA LEU A 300 -7.10 12.44 19.99
C LEU A 300 -5.84 12.49 19.14
N LEU A 301 -5.86 13.30 18.08
CA LEU A 301 -4.70 13.53 17.24
C LEU A 301 -3.99 14.81 17.68
N PHE A 302 -2.71 14.69 17.95
CA PHE A 302 -1.83 15.81 18.26
C PHE A 302 -0.50 15.64 17.51
N THR A 303 0.15 16.75 17.20
CA THR A 303 1.50 16.76 16.61
C THR A 303 2.53 16.98 17.71
N ASN A 304 3.51 16.08 17.83
CA ASN A 304 4.65 16.30 18.72
C ASN A 304 5.61 17.34 18.12
N SER A 305 6.24 18.10 19.03
CA SER A 305 7.37 18.99 18.71
C SER A 305 8.66 18.20 18.56
#